data_AF-M2T7V5-F1
#
_entry.id   AF-M2T7V5-F1
#
_cell.length_a   1.000
_cell.length_b   1.000
_cell.length_c   1.000
_cell.angle_alpha   90.00
_cell.angle_beta   90.00
_cell.angle_gamma   90.00
#
_symmetry.space_group_name_H-M   'P 1'
#
loop_
_entity.id
_entity.type
_entity.pdbx_description
1 polymer ?
#
loop_
_entity_poly.entity_id
_entity_poly.type
_entity_poly.pdbx_seq_one_letter_code
_entity_poly.pdbx_strand_id
1 'polypeptide(L)'
;MHWLDIAAAGWLPYRFAPLTFNAYWTGLAFADLLAALLLWHRRPAIRWTGALLTLAIMISDVAINSYVRLYIAELPLFALTLQSAFLGFVILTIRHLRPE
;
A
#
# COMPACT_ATOMS: atom_id res chain seq x y z
N MET A 1 2.18 -8.10 -7.20
CA MET A 1 3.11 -7.25 -6.43
C MET A 1 3.60 -6.20 -7.40
N HIS A 2 3.45 -4.92 -7.09
CA HIS A 2 3.65 -3.84 -8.06
C HIS A 2 5.04 -3.85 -8.72
N TRP A 3 6.08 -4.29 -8.01
CA TRP A 3 7.42 -4.50 -8.59
C TRP A 3 7.47 -5.55 -9.69
N LEU A 4 6.75 -6.67 -9.54
CA LEU A 4 6.65 -7.70 -10.58
C LEU A 4 5.89 -7.17 -11.79
N ASP A 5 4.85 -6.37 -11.55
CA ASP A 5 4.05 -5.76 -12.61
C ASP A 5 4.89 -4.77 -13.43
N ILE A 6 5.70 -3.94 -12.75
CA ILE A 6 6.66 -3.02 -13.38
C ILE A 6 7.76 -3.80 -14.14
N ALA A 7 8.29 -4.88 -13.56
CA ALA A 7 9.32 -5.70 -14.21
C ALA A 7 8.81 -6.42 -15.47
N ALA A 8 7.55 -6.87 -15.46
CA ALA A 8 6.95 -7.60 -16.57
C ALA A 8 6.39 -6.69 -17.68
N ALA A 9 5.77 -5.56 -17.33
CA ALA A 9 5.04 -4.71 -18.26
C ALA A 9 5.64 -3.30 -18.45
N GLY A 10 6.74 -2.99 -17.75
CA GLY A 10 7.47 -1.73 -17.86
C GLY A 10 6.91 -0.61 -16.97
N TRP A 11 7.38 0.62 -17.21
CA TRP A 11 6.90 1.80 -16.48
C TRP A 11 5.41 2.05 -16.74
N LEU A 12 4.66 2.36 -15.68
CA LEU A 12 3.20 2.57 -15.71
C LEU A 12 2.42 1.37 -16.33
N PRO A 13 2.49 0.18 -15.71
CA PRO A 13 1.98 -1.05 -16.32
C PRO A 13 0.44 -1.13 -16.36
N TYR A 14 -0.28 -0.37 -15.54
CA TYR A 14 -1.74 -0.46 -15.38
C TYR A 14 -2.51 0.30 -16.45
N ARG A 15 -2.41 -0.15 -17.70
CA ARG A 15 -3.02 0.53 -18.88
C ARG A 15 -4.55 0.54 -18.90
N PHE A 16 -5.20 -0.30 -18.10
CA PHE A 16 -6.65 -0.35 -17.98
C PHE A 16 -7.24 0.81 -17.16
N ALA A 17 -6.42 1.55 -16.42
CA ALA A 17 -6.87 2.63 -15.54
C ALA A 17 -6.35 4.00 -15.99
N PRO A 18 -7.04 5.10 -15.63
CA PRO A 18 -6.54 6.45 -15.83
C PRO A 18 -5.13 6.64 -15.26
N LEU A 19 -4.37 7.55 -15.87
CA LEU A 19 -2.96 7.82 -15.52
C LEU A 19 -2.74 8.04 -14.02
N THR A 20 -3.67 8.72 -13.35
CA THR A 20 -3.60 8.98 -11.90
C THR A 20 -3.53 7.70 -11.07
N PHE A 21 -4.37 6.69 -11.37
CA PHE A 21 -4.37 5.41 -10.66
C PHE A 21 -3.15 4.57 -11.01
N ASN A 22 -2.74 4.60 -12.28
CA ASN A 22 -1.53 3.90 -12.73
C ASN A 22 -0.27 4.47 -12.05
N ALA A 23 -0.15 5.80 -11.98
CA ALA A 23 0.91 6.48 -11.25
C ALA A 23 0.87 6.16 -9.76
N TYR A 24 -0.32 6.13 -9.15
CA TYR A 24 -0.51 5.72 -7.76
C TYR A 24 0.02 4.30 -7.49
N TRP A 25 -0.47 3.28 -8.21
CA TRP A 25 -0.03 1.90 -8.01
C TRP A 25 1.45 1.68 -8.37
N THR A 26 1.98 2.42 -9.35
CA THR A 26 3.42 2.40 -9.66
C THR A 26 4.22 3.00 -8.50
N GLY A 27 3.74 4.11 -7.93
CA GLY A 27 4.35 4.76 -6.76
C GLY A 27 4.32 3.91 -5.51
N LEU A 28 3.27 3.08 -5.33
CA LEU A 28 3.17 2.15 -4.20
C LEU A 28 4.37 1.21 -4.11
N ALA A 29 4.91 0.75 -5.24
CA ALA A 29 6.12 -0.10 -5.24
C ALA A 29 7.27 0.54 -4.44
N PHE A 30 7.50 1.84 -4.63
CA PHE A 30 8.54 2.59 -3.94
C PHE A 30 8.14 2.93 -2.51
N ALA A 31 6.88 3.31 -2.28
CA ALA A 31 6.37 3.64 -0.95
C ALA A 31 6.39 2.43 -0.01
N ASP A 32 6.01 1.26 -0.49
CA ASP A 32 6.04 -0.01 0.25
C ASP A 32 7.46 -0.40 0.63
N LEU A 33 8.42 -0.24 -0.30
CA LEU A 33 9.83 -0.50 -0.02
C LEU A 33 10.36 0.47 1.05
N LEU A 34 10.03 1.75 0.95
CA LEU A 34 10.40 2.74 1.97
C LEU A 34 9.79 2.40 3.33
N ALA A 35 8.50 2.06 3.37
CA ALA A 35 7.81 1.66 4.59
C ALA A 35 8.46 0.43 5.24
N ALA A 36 8.79 -0.59 4.44
CA ALA A 36 9.49 -1.78 4.90
C ALA A 36 10.88 -1.45 5.48
N LEU A 37 11.65 -0.60 4.79
CA LEU A 37 12.98 -0.17 5.26
C LEU A 37 12.90 0.62 6.59
N LEU A 38 11.92 1.53 6.72
CA LEU A 38 11.70 2.29 7.95
C LEU A 38 11.27 1.39 9.11
N LEU A 39 10.38 0.41 8.86
CA LEU A 39 9.96 -0.56 9.86
C LEU A 39 11.10 -1.47 10.31
N TRP A 40 11.96 -1.90 9.39
CA TRP A 40 13.14 -2.72 9.68
C TRP A 40 14.20 -1.97 10.52
N HIS A 41 14.12 -0.65 10.57
CA HIS A 41 15.08 0.17 11.28
C HIS A 41 15.11 -0.15 12.78
N ARG A 42 16.30 -0.09 13.39
CA ARG A 42 16.48 -0.42 14.83
C ARG A 42 16.05 0.69 15.77
N ARG A 43 16.10 1.95 15.34
CA ARG A 43 15.67 3.09 16.16
C ARG A 43 14.14 3.16 16.24
N PRO A 44 13.55 3.22 17.45
CA PRO A 44 12.10 3.18 17.65
C PRO A 44 11.38 4.36 16.99
N ALA A 45 11.94 5.57 17.06
CA ALA A 45 11.37 6.75 16.40
C ALA A 45 11.23 6.59 14.87
N ILE A 46 12.21 5.96 14.21
CA ILE A 46 12.18 5.72 12.76
C ILE A 46 11.19 4.61 12.43
N ARG A 47 11.15 3.56 13.25
CA ARG A 47 10.17 2.47 13.11
C ARG A 47 8.74 2.98 13.24
N TRP A 48 8.50 3.92 14.16
CA TRP A 48 7.21 4.59 14.30
C TRP A 48 6.83 5.36 13.05
N THR A 49 7.75 6.12 12.44
CA THR A 49 7.52 6.77 11.14
C THR A 49 7.18 5.75 10.06
N GLY A 50 7.88 4.61 10.02
CA GLY A 50 7.55 3.51 9.10
C GLY A 50 6.15 2.94 9.32
N ALA A 51 5.73 2.83 10.58
CA ALA A 51 4.39 2.35 10.94
C ALA A 51 3.30 3.35 10.52
N LEU A 52 3.53 4.66 10.71
CA LEU A 52 2.63 5.70 10.24
C LEU A 52 2.52 5.73 8.71
N LEU A 53 3.65 5.59 8.00
CA LEU A 53 3.66 5.50 6.54
C LEU A 53 2.89 4.26 6.07
N THR A 54 3.11 3.12 6.71
CA THR A 54 2.38 1.86 6.40
C THR A 54 0.88 2.06 6.59
N LEU A 55 0.45 2.70 7.68
CA LEU A 55 -0.96 3.00 7.92
C LEU A 55 -1.54 3.90 6.83
N ALA A 56 -0.82 4.96 6.45
CA ALA A 56 -1.24 5.88 5.40
C ALA A 56 -1.38 5.15 4.04
N ILE A 57 -0.42 4.31 3.68
CA ILE A 57 -0.45 3.46 2.49
C ILE A 57 -1.70 2.58 2.53
N MET A 58 -1.90 1.81 3.61
CA MET A 58 -3.00 0.85 3.71
C MET A 58 -4.39 1.51 3.65
N ILE A 59 -4.57 2.67 4.30
CA ILE A 59 -5.82 3.42 4.20
C ILE A 59 -6.06 3.88 2.76
N SER A 60 -5.03 4.45 2.13
CA SER A 60 -5.15 4.94 0.75
C SER A 60 -5.40 3.82 -0.24
N ASP A 61 -4.75 2.66 -0.08
CA ASP A 61 -4.83 1.53 -1.01
C ASP A 61 -6.21 0.88 -0.94
N VAL A 62 -6.71 0.61 0.28
CA VAL A 62 -8.08 0.09 0.47
C VAL A 62 -9.11 1.07 -0.11
N ALA A 63 -8.95 2.38 0.14
CA ALA A 63 -9.88 3.39 -0.38
C ALA A 63 -9.86 3.47 -1.91
N ILE A 64 -8.67 3.54 -2.53
CA ILE A 64 -8.52 3.65 -3.98
C ILE A 64 -8.96 2.37 -4.67
N ASN A 65 -8.58 1.19 -4.18
CA ASN A 65 -9.00 -0.08 -4.77
C ASN A 65 -10.52 -0.29 -4.61
N SER A 66 -11.13 0.16 -3.50
CA SER A 66 -12.59 0.17 -3.35
C SER A 66 -13.25 1.08 -4.40
N TYR A 67 -12.73 2.29 -4.59
CA TYR A 67 -13.25 3.22 -5.58
C TYR A 67 -13.12 2.69 -7.01
N VAL A 68 -11.93 2.21 -7.39
CA VAL A 68 -11.67 1.62 -8.71
C VAL A 68 -12.62 0.44 -8.96
N ARG A 69 -12.82 -0.43 -7.96
CA ARG A 69 -13.75 -1.56 -8.06
C ARG A 69 -15.18 -1.10 -8.35
N LEU A 70 -15.66 -0.10 -7.62
CA LEU A 70 -17.05 0.34 -7.69
C LEU A 70 -17.36 1.12 -8.98
N TYR A 71 -16.38 1.83 -9.53
CA TYR A 71 -16.64 2.84 -10.58
C TYR A 71 -15.83 2.69 -11.87
N ILE A 72 -14.75 1.91 -11.87
CA ILE A 72 -13.79 1.91 -13.00
C ILE A 72 -13.60 0.52 -13.59
N ALA A 73 -13.24 -0.47 -12.79
CA ALA A 73 -12.87 -1.79 -13.27
C ALA A 73 -13.17 -2.88 -12.23
N GLU A 74 -13.53 -4.07 -12.70
CA GLU A 74 -13.65 -5.28 -11.88
C GLU A 74 -12.28 -5.66 -11.29
N LEU A 75 -12.07 -5.33 -10.02
CA LEU A 75 -10.94 -5.85 -9.24
C LEU A 75 -11.35 -7.16 -8.52
N PRO A 76 -10.42 -8.02 -8.06
CA PRO A 76 -10.77 -9.23 -7.31
C PRO A 76 -11.28 -8.91 -5.89
N LEU A 77 -12.46 -9.41 -5.50
CA LEU A 77 -13.04 -9.12 -4.18
C LEU A 77 -12.19 -9.68 -3.05
N PHE A 78 -11.70 -10.89 -3.27
CA PHE A 78 -10.80 -11.57 -2.35
C PHE A 78 -9.55 -10.73 -2.01
N ALA A 79 -8.95 -10.06 -3.00
CA ALA A 79 -7.80 -9.20 -2.79
C ALA A 79 -8.15 -7.99 -1.90
N LEU A 80 -9.29 -7.33 -2.18
CA LEU A 80 -9.75 -6.20 -1.37
C LEU A 80 -10.10 -6.61 0.07
N THR A 81 -10.67 -7.80 0.26
CA THR A 81 -10.93 -8.37 1.58
C THR A 81 -9.63 -8.59 2.35
N LEU A 82 -8.61 -9.18 1.71
CA LEU A 82 -7.30 -9.37 2.34
C LEU A 82 -6.61 -8.04 2.68
N GLN A 83 -6.65 -7.06 1.78
CA GLN A 83 -6.14 -5.71 2.06
C GLN A 83 -6.85 -5.07 3.25
N SER A 84 -8.18 -5.18 3.32
CA SER A 84 -8.98 -4.65 4.43
C SER A 84 -8.66 -5.35 5.76
N ALA A 85 -8.50 -6.67 5.73
CA ALA A 85 -8.07 -7.45 6.91
C ALA A 85 -6.66 -7.03 7.36
N PHE A 86 -5.75 -6.83 6.41
CA PHE A 86 -4.39 -6.37 6.71
C PHE A 86 -4.36 -4.94 7.26
N LEU A 87 -5.21 -4.02 6.76
CA LEU A 87 -5.39 -2.70 7.36
C LEU A 87 -5.85 -2.82 8.83
N GLY A 88 -6.80 -3.70 9.11
CA GLY A 88 -7.22 -4.00 10.49
C GLY A 88 -6.04 -4.46 11.37
N PHE A 89 -5.21 -5.37 10.86
CA PHE A 89 -3.98 -5.79 11.53
C PHE A 89 -3.00 -4.64 11.80
N VAL A 90 -2.78 -3.75 10.82
CA VAL A 90 -1.90 -2.58 10.97
C VAL A 90 -2.42 -1.65 12.08
N ILE A 91 -3.73 -1.35 12.09
CA ILE A 91 -4.35 -0.50 13.12
C ILE A 91 -4.17 -1.11 14.53
N LEU A 92 -4.30 -2.43 14.66
CA LEU A 92 -4.16 -3.10 15.95
C LEU A 92 -2.71 -3.14 16.44
N THR A 93 -1.76 -3.28 15.52
CA THR A 93 -0.34 -3.43 15.84
C THR A 93 0.38 -2.11 16.01
N ILE A 94 -0.02 -1.03 15.31
CA ILE A 94 0.70 0.25 15.26
C ILE A 94 1.02 0.80 16.66
N ARG A 95 0.09 0.71 17.61
CA ARG A 95 0.27 1.19 18.99
C ARG A 95 1.48 0.58 19.72
N HIS A 96 1.89 -0.64 19.37
CA HIS A 96 3.03 -1.32 19.99
C HIS A 96 4.38 -0.83 19.44
N LEU A 97 4.37 -0.06 18.36
CA LEU A 97 5.56 0.52 17.75
C LEU A 97 5.77 1.99 18.15
N ARG A 98 4.93 2.53 19.03
CA ARG A 98 5.05 3.89 19.54
C ARG A 98 6.34 4.01 20.36
N PRO A 99 7.17 5.03 20.12
CA PRO A 99 8.33 5.28 20.95
C PRO A 99 7.85 5.75 22.33
N GLU A 100 8.43 5.16 23.39
CA GLU A 100 8.26 5.61 24.77
C GLU A 100 9.06 6.90 25.04
#